data_AF-Q7MR80-F1
#
_entry.id   AF-Q7MR80-F1
#
_cell.length_a   1.000
_cell.length_b   1.000
_cell.length_c   1.000
_cell.angle_alpha   90.00
_cell.angle_beta   90.00
_cell.angle_gamma   90.00
#
_symmetry.space_group_name_H-M   'P 1'
#
loop_
_entity.id
_entity.type
_entity.pdbx_description
1 polymer ?
#
loop_
_entity_poly.entity_id
_entity_poly.type
_entity_poly.pdbx_seq_one_letter_code
_entity_poly.pdbx_strand_id
1 'polypeptide(L)'
;MKLSEIQSAQIITHLLGTRGALKSEEELALCLKRHLTKKELKALNLLVSGAIMEEILTAMNLDEARYKALVESASKKIKNQNLHKEFYVL
;
A
#
# COMPACT_ATOMS: atom_id res chain seq x y z
N MET A 1 4.28 -10.43 -6.09
CA MET A 1 4.94 -9.13 -6.25
C MET A 1 6.33 -9.22 -5.69
N LYS A 2 7.32 -9.00 -6.55
CA LYS A 2 8.71 -8.76 -6.16
C LYS A 2 8.78 -7.43 -5.40
N LEU A 3 9.86 -7.21 -4.65
CA LEU A 3 10.01 -5.94 -3.91
C LEU A 3 10.08 -4.75 -4.87
N SER A 4 10.80 -4.91 -5.98
CA SER A 4 10.94 -3.90 -7.04
C SER A 4 9.66 -3.53 -7.78
N GLU A 5 8.57 -4.28 -7.60
CA GLU A 5 7.27 -4.03 -8.23
C GLU A 5 6.32 -3.24 -7.30
N ILE A 6 6.72 -3.02 -6.05
CA ILE A 6 5.91 -2.33 -5.05
C ILE A 6 6.30 -0.87 -5.07
N GLN A 7 5.32 0.01 -5.27
CA GLN A 7 5.44 1.45 -5.19
C GLN A 7 5.28 1.92 -3.74
N SER A 8 6.16 1.44 -2.87
CA SER A 8 6.06 1.54 -1.41
C SER A 8 6.06 2.98 -0.94
N ALA A 9 6.99 3.81 -1.42
CA ALA A 9 7.01 5.23 -1.05
C ALA A 9 5.73 5.96 -1.47
N GLN A 10 5.19 5.64 -2.66
CA GLN A 10 3.92 6.22 -3.14
C GLN A 10 2.73 5.76 -2.31
N ILE A 11 2.67 4.48 -1.92
CA ILE A 11 1.64 3.95 -1.01
C ILE A 11 1.67 4.70 0.33
N ILE A 12 2.86 4.84 0.94
CA ILE A 12 3.00 5.49 2.25
C ILE A 12 2.64 6.97 2.16
N THR A 13 3.15 7.69 1.16
CA THR A 13 2.84 9.12 0.96
C THR A 13 1.37 9.35 0.62
N HIS A 14 0.74 8.48 -0.16
CA HIS A 14 -0.69 8.56 -0.47
C HIS A 14 -1.55 8.41 0.80
N LEU A 15 -1.17 7.53 1.72
CA LEU A 15 -1.99 7.22 2.90
C LEU A 15 -1.69 8.09 4.13
N LEU A 16 -0.42 8.43 4.35
CA LEU A 16 0.03 9.17 5.54
C LEU A 16 0.37 10.64 5.23
N GLY A 17 0.50 10.98 3.94
CA GLY A 17 1.11 12.24 3.50
C GLY A 17 2.63 12.19 3.56
N THR A 18 3.26 13.24 3.05
CA THR A 18 4.72 13.42 3.15
C THR A 18 5.10 13.79 4.58
N ARG A 19 5.84 12.93 5.27
CA ARG A 19 6.33 13.18 6.63
C ARG A 19 7.78 12.74 6.71
N GLY A 20 8.69 13.60 7.17
CA GLY A 20 10.10 13.22 7.39
C GLY A 20 10.78 12.54 6.19
N ALA A 21 11.89 11.85 6.46
CA ALA A 21 12.57 11.02 5.48
C ALA A 21 12.02 9.59 5.55
N LEU A 22 11.56 9.06 4.42
CA LEU A 22 11.19 7.66 4.30
C LEU A 22 12.44 6.77 4.25
N LYS A 23 12.29 5.52 4.70
CA LYS A 23 13.29 4.47 4.48
C LYS A 23 13.45 4.13 3.00
N SER A 24 14.45 3.30 2.70
CA SER A 24 14.67 2.83 1.34
C SER A 24 13.47 2.05 0.80
N GLU A 25 13.32 2.03 -0.53
CA GLU A 25 12.20 1.36 -1.19
C GLU A 25 12.10 -0.13 -0.82
N GLU A 26 13.24 -0.81 -0.69
CA GLU A 26 13.30 -2.22 -0.28
C GLU A 26 12.83 -2.43 1.17
N GLU A 27 13.26 -1.58 2.10
CA GLU A 27 12.85 -1.64 3.51
C GLU A 27 11.36 -1.38 3.66
N LEU A 28 10.83 -0.40 2.94
CA LEU A 28 9.40 -0.10 2.91
C LEU A 28 8.60 -1.28 2.33
N ALA A 29 9.07 -1.84 1.21
CA ALA A 29 8.42 -2.99 0.57
C ALA A 29 8.38 -4.22 1.49
N LEU A 30 9.46 -4.46 2.25
CA LEU A 30 9.53 -5.52 3.24
C LEU A 30 8.57 -5.27 4.42
N CYS A 31 8.53 -4.05 4.93
CA CYS A 31 7.59 -3.66 5.98
C CYS A 31 6.14 -3.87 5.52
N LEU A 32 5.77 -3.35 4.35
CA LEU A 32 4.44 -3.52 3.78
C LEU A 32 4.06 -5.00 3.61
N LYS A 33 4.97 -5.85 3.12
CA LYS A 33 4.74 -7.29 3.00
C LYS A 33 4.54 -8.00 4.33
N ARG A 34 5.15 -7.52 5.42
CA ARG A 34 4.99 -8.09 6.76
C ARG A 34 3.61 -7.81 7.35
N HIS A 35 3.04 -6.64 7.06
CA HIS A 35 1.79 -6.17 7.69
C HIS A 35 0.54 -6.34 6.82
N LEU A 36 0.70 -6.44 5.50
CA LEU A 36 -0.40 -6.57 4.56
C LEU A 36 -0.47 -7.96 3.95
N THR A 37 -1.69 -8.42 3.69
CA THR A 37 -1.90 -9.59 2.84
C THR A 37 -1.51 -9.27 1.40
N LYS A 38 -1.21 -10.31 0.61
CA LYS A 38 -0.88 -10.16 -0.83
C LYS A 38 -1.96 -9.41 -1.62
N LYS A 39 -3.24 -9.59 -1.26
CA LYS A 39 -4.38 -8.91 -1.91
C LYS A 39 -4.46 -7.43 -1.52
N GLU A 40 -4.30 -7.11 -0.24
CA GLU A 40 -4.28 -5.73 0.24
C GLU A 40 -3.12 -4.94 -0.37
N LEU A 41 -1.92 -5.53 -0.40
CA LEU A 41 -0.76 -4.90 -1.01
C LEU A 41 -0.97 -4.66 -2.51
N LYS A 42 -1.52 -5.65 -3.23
CA LYS A 42 -1.86 -5.49 -4.66
C LYS A 42 -2.88 -4.38 -4.86
N ALA A 43 -3.92 -4.29 -4.02
CA ALA A 43 -4.95 -3.26 -4.10
C ALA A 43 -4.37 -1.85 -3.94
N LEU A 44 -3.51 -1.65 -2.95
CA LEU A 44 -2.83 -0.38 -2.71
C LEU A 44 -1.84 -0.04 -3.82
N ASN A 45 -1.11 -1.02 -4.35
CA ASN A 45 -0.17 -0.78 -5.44
C ASN A 45 -0.87 -0.33 -6.72
N LEU A 46 -2.01 -0.95 -7.06
CA LEU A 46 -2.82 -0.56 -8.20
C LEU A 46 -3.47 0.82 -8.00
N LEU A 47 -3.82 1.16 -6.76
CA LEU A 47 -4.36 2.49 -6.40
C LEU A 47 -3.36 3.60 -6.72
N VAL A 48 -2.08 3.40 -6.40
CA VAL A 48 -1.04 4.43 -6.61
C VAL A 48 -0.38 4.36 -7.98
N SER A 49 -0.55 3.26 -8.73
CA SER A 49 0.00 3.14 -10.08
C SER A 49 -0.78 3.91 -11.14
N GLY A 50 -1.90 4.55 -10.77
CA GLY A 50 -2.74 5.31 -11.69
C GLY A 50 -3.63 4.44 -12.60
N ALA A 51 -3.82 3.15 -12.27
CA ALA A 51 -4.75 2.30 -13.00
C ALA A 51 -6.19 2.81 -12.80
N ILE A 52 -7.02 2.77 -13.84
CA ILE A 52 -8.43 3.16 -13.71
C ILE A 52 -9.22 2.07 -12.98
N MET A 53 -10.32 2.45 -12.32
CA MET A 53 -11.09 1.53 -11.47
C MET A 53 -11.47 0.24 -12.20
N GLU A 54 -11.94 0.30 -13.46
CA GLU A 54 -12.30 -0.87 -14.25
C GLU A 54 -11.13 -1.87 -14.39
N GLU A 55 -9.93 -1.39 -14.73
CA GLU A 55 -8.74 -2.23 -14.86
C GLU A 55 -8.37 -2.89 -13.53
N ILE A 56 -8.51 -2.16 -12.42
CA ILE A 56 -8.24 -2.67 -11.08
C ILE A 56 -9.21 -3.81 -10.74
N LEU A 57 -10.50 -3.59 -10.95
CA LEU A 57 -11.55 -4.58 -10.66
C LEU A 57 -11.38 -5.84 -11.50
N THR A 58 -11.08 -5.70 -12.79
CA THR A 58 -10.77 -6.84 -13.67
C THR A 58 -9.49 -7.56 -13.25
N ALA A 59 -8.39 -6.83 -12.97
CA ALA A 59 -7.11 -7.42 -12.58
C ALA A 59 -7.14 -8.11 -11.21
N MET A 60 -8.08 -7.71 -10.35
CA MET A 60 -8.30 -8.31 -9.03
C MET A 60 -9.43 -9.33 -9.02
N ASN A 61 -10.25 -9.40 -10.07
CA ASN A 61 -11.48 -10.17 -10.13
C ASN A 61 -12.39 -9.87 -8.93
N LEU A 62 -12.67 -8.59 -8.70
CA LEU A 62 -13.47 -8.09 -7.58
C LEU A 62 -14.52 -7.09 -8.07
N ASP A 63 -15.61 -6.97 -7.33
CA ASP A 63 -16.49 -5.81 -7.43
C ASP A 63 -15.91 -4.60 -6.66
N GLU A 64 -16.47 -3.43 -6.94
CA GLU A 64 -16.03 -2.16 -6.36
C GLU A 64 -16.14 -2.13 -4.82
N ALA A 65 -17.20 -2.71 -4.26
CA ALA A 65 -17.43 -2.73 -2.83
C ALA A 65 -16.34 -3.54 -2.10
N ARG A 66 -16.00 -4.72 -2.64
CA ARG A 66 -14.92 -5.57 -2.12
C ARG A 66 -13.55 -4.91 -2.27
N TYR A 67 -13.31 -4.22 -3.39
CA TYR A 67 -12.07 -3.48 -3.59
C TYR A 67 -11.93 -2.34 -2.55
N LYS A 68 -12.98 -1.53 -2.36
CA LYS A 68 -12.99 -0.46 -1.35
C LYS A 68 -12.76 -1.00 0.05
N ALA A 69 -13.40 -2.11 0.42
CA ALA A 69 -13.20 -2.76 1.72
C ALA A 69 -11.76 -3.23 1.93
N LEU A 70 -11.10 -3.77 0.90
CA LEU A 70 -9.67 -4.14 0.96
C LEU A 70 -8.77 -2.93 1.15
N VAL A 71 -8.98 -1.86 0.39
CA VAL A 71 -8.20 -0.62 0.51
C VAL A 71 -8.40 -0.01 1.90
N GLU A 72 -9.62 0.01 2.42
CA GLU A 72 -9.91 0.53 3.75
C GLU A 72 -9.23 -0.29 4.85
N SER A 73 -9.31 -1.63 4.79
CA SER A 73 -8.61 -2.53 5.71
C SER A 73 -7.11 -2.28 5.70
N ALA A 74 -6.51 -2.24 4.51
CA ALA A 74 -5.08 -2.01 4.35
C ALA A 74 -4.65 -0.62 4.87
N SER A 75 -5.46 0.41 4.57
CA SER A 75 -5.24 1.78 5.03
C SER A 75 -5.28 1.90 6.55
N LYS A 76 -6.21 1.22 7.22
CA LYS A 76 -6.31 1.19 8.68
C LYS A 76 -5.05 0.58 9.32
N LYS A 77 -4.48 -0.47 8.70
CA LYS A 77 -3.23 -1.07 9.18
C LYS A 77 -2.05 -0.09 9.06
N ILE A 78 -1.89 0.57 7.91
CA ILE A 78 -0.81 1.54 7.67
C ILE A 78 -0.93 2.77 8.58
N LYS A 79 -2.16 3.26 8.81
CA LYS A 79 -2.44 4.42 9.68
C LYS A 79 -2.31 4.15 11.17
N ASN A 80 -2.01 2.90 11.56
CA ASN A 80 -1.71 2.58 12.94
C ASN A 80 -0.41 3.27 13.36
N GLN A 81 -0.47 4.13 14.38
CA GLN A 81 0.67 4.94 14.81
C GLN A 81 1.89 4.12 15.20
N ASN A 82 1.69 2.90 15.71
CA ASN A 82 2.80 2.01 16.05
C ASN A 82 3.60 1.60 14.81
N LEU A 83 2.94 1.51 13.65
CA LEU A 83 3.56 1.13 12.39
C LEU A 83 4.24 2.32 11.69
N HIS A 84 3.83 3.56 11.96
CA HIS A 84 4.42 4.74 11.34
C HIS A 84 5.93 4.83 11.54
N LYS A 85 6.42 4.50 12.74
CA LYS A 85 7.85 4.52 13.08
C LYS A 85 8.68 3.55 12.23
N GLU A 86 8.04 2.54 11.64
CA GLU A 86 8.74 1.59 10.79
C GLU A 86 9.00 2.13 9.37
N PHE A 87 8.25 3.14 8.92
CA PHE A 87 8.37 3.68 7.56
C PHE A 87 9.38 4.83 7.43
N TYR A 88 9.67 5.53 8.53
CA TYR A 88 10.54 6.70 8.50
C TYR A 88 11.92 6.39 9.05
N VAL A 89 12.93 7.08 8.52
CA VAL A 89 14.26 7.15 9.13
C VAL A 89 14.10 7.93 10.44
N LEU A 90 14.49 7.30 11.55
CA LEU A 90 14.45 7.91 12.89
C LEU A 90 15.53 8.96 13.05
#